data_AF-A0A645C586-F1
#
_entry.id   AF-A0A645C586-F1
#
_cell.length_a   1.000
_cell.length_b   1.000
_cell.length_c   1.000
_cell.angle_alpha   90.00
_cell.angle_beta   90.00
_cell.angle_gamma   90.00
#
_symmetry.space_group_name_H-M   'P 1'
#
loop_
_entity.id
_entity.type
_entity.pdbx_description
1 polymer ?
#
loop_
_entity_poly.entity_id
_entity_poly.type
_entity_poly.pdbx_seq_one_letter_code
_entity_poly.pdbx_strand_id
1 'polypeptide(L)'
;MIEYTQTELRVMALFSAIGAVFSWLVGGVDAPIKALLVLICIDYVSGMLAAWKTGTLSSQRSFIGIKRKIVILAVVAFASLLDTAMSLNHIFRSMAVFGYSAMEGLSIIENVDRMGYGEYIPQFIRAKLIQLRDEKGVKING
;
A
#
# COMPACT_ATOMS: atom_id res chain seq x y z
N MET A 1 6.80 -18.41 -34.48
CA MET A 1 6.45 -18.67 -33.07
C MET A 1 7.43 -17.93 -32.20
N ILE A 2 6.99 -17.31 -31.11
CA ILE A 2 7.92 -16.74 -30.12
C ILE A 2 8.56 -17.94 -29.41
N GLU A 3 9.83 -18.21 -29.66
CA GLU A 3 10.59 -19.22 -28.93
C GLU A 3 11.10 -18.60 -27.63
N TYR A 4 10.54 -19.04 -26.51
CA TYR A 4 11.02 -18.64 -25.19
C TYR A 4 12.26 -19.43 -24.80
N THR A 5 13.26 -18.73 -24.27
CA THR A 5 14.44 -19.38 -23.71
C THR A 5 14.09 -20.13 -22.42
N GLN A 6 14.89 -21.15 -22.06
CA GLN A 6 14.68 -21.90 -20.81
C GLN A 6 14.74 -20.99 -19.56
N THR A 7 15.49 -19.89 -19.62
CA THR A 7 15.57 -18.91 -18.54
C THR A 7 14.27 -18.12 -18.40
N GLU A 8 13.69 -17.64 -19.52
CA GLU A 8 12.41 -16.92 -19.51
C GLU A 8 11.28 -17.80 -18.96
N LEU A 9 11.23 -19.07 -19.37
CA LEU A 9 10.25 -20.03 -18.86
C LEU A 9 10.35 -20.21 -17.34
N ARG A 10 11.57 -20.34 -16.79
CA ARG A 10 11.78 -20.47 -15.34
C ARG A 10 11.35 -19.22 -14.58
N VAL A 11 11.66 -18.04 -15.13
CA VAL A 11 11.26 -16.76 -14.53
C VAL A 11 9.75 -16.63 -14.52
N MET A 12 9.08 -16.87 -15.65
CA MET A 12 7.63 -16.84 -15.76
C MET A 12 6.95 -17.85 -14.82
N ALA A 13 7.47 -19.07 -14.73
CA ALA A 13 6.95 -20.10 -13.84
C ALA A 13 7.04 -19.68 -12.37
N LEU A 14 8.17 -19.09 -11.96
CA LEU A 14 8.37 -18.60 -10.59
C LEU A 14 7.39 -17.47 -10.26
N PHE A 15 7.25 -16.46 -11.13
CA PHE A 15 6.29 -15.38 -10.92
C PHE A 15 4.84 -15.88 -10.94
N SER A 16 4.51 -16.83 -11.80
CA SER A 16 3.18 -17.43 -11.85
C SER A 16 2.85 -18.20 -10.57
N ALA A 17 3.81 -18.96 -10.04
CA ALA A 17 3.64 -19.68 -8.77
C ALA A 17 3.44 -18.71 -7.60
N ILE A 18 4.25 -17.65 -7.52
CA ILE A 18 4.09 -16.60 -6.50
C ILE A 18 2.73 -15.91 -6.64
N GLY A 19 2.34 -15.55 -7.87
CA GLY A 19 1.06 -14.91 -8.15
C GLY A 19 -0.14 -15.80 -7.80
N ALA A 20 -0.04 -17.10 -8.06
CA ALA A 20 -1.07 -18.07 -7.70
C ALA A 20 -1.22 -18.20 -6.18
N VAL A 21 -0.11 -18.34 -5.45
CA VAL A 21 -0.11 -18.39 -3.98
C VAL A 21 -0.65 -17.08 -3.39
N PHE A 22 -0.20 -15.94 -3.91
CA PHE A 22 -0.70 -14.63 -3.49
C PHE A 22 -2.20 -14.51 -3.72
N SER A 23 -2.69 -14.83 -4.92
CA SER A 23 -4.10 -14.78 -5.26
C SER A 23 -4.93 -15.68 -4.35
N TRP A 24 -4.44 -16.88 -4.03
CA TRP A 24 -5.12 -17.77 -3.10
C TRP A 24 -5.17 -17.20 -1.67
N LEU A 25 -4.04 -16.67 -1.17
CA LEU A 25 -3.94 -16.09 0.18
C LEU A 25 -4.90 -14.92 0.40
N VAL A 26 -5.07 -14.05 -0.60
CA VAL A 26 -6.00 -12.90 -0.51
C VAL A 26 -7.43 -13.25 -0.94
N GLY A 27 -7.71 -14.51 -1.25
CA GLY A 27 -9.04 -14.99 -1.64
C GLY A 27 -9.49 -14.54 -3.03
N GLY A 28 -8.55 -14.23 -3.92
CA GLY A 28 -8.77 -13.75 -5.29
C GLY A 28 -8.37 -12.30 -5.49
N VAL A 29 -7.91 -11.96 -6.70
CA VAL A 29 -7.54 -10.60 -7.11
C VAL A 29 -8.70 -9.93 -7.84
N ASP A 30 -9.69 -9.49 -7.08
CA ASP A 30 -10.89 -8.79 -7.53
C ASP A 30 -10.75 -7.26 -7.41
N ALA A 31 -11.81 -6.50 -7.71
CA ALA A 31 -11.75 -5.04 -7.77
C ALA A 31 -11.25 -4.38 -6.45
N PRO A 32 -11.70 -4.78 -5.25
CA PRO A 32 -11.18 -4.24 -3.99
C PRO A 32 -9.68 -4.48 -3.80
N ILE A 33 -9.19 -5.70 -4.06
CA ILE A 33 -7.76 -6.01 -3.94
C ILE A 33 -6.94 -5.21 -4.96
N LYS A 34 -7.42 -5.11 -6.22
CA LYS A 34 -6.77 -4.29 -7.25
C LYS A 34 -6.67 -2.82 -6.82
N ALA A 35 -7.74 -2.26 -6.26
CA ALA A 35 -7.76 -0.88 -5.79
C ALA A 35 -6.71 -0.65 -4.68
N LEU A 36 -6.64 -1.55 -3.69
CA LEU A 36 -5.63 -1.47 -2.63
C LEU A 36 -4.20 -1.56 -3.18
N LEU A 37 -3.94 -2.50 -4.09
CA LEU A 37 -2.62 -2.64 -4.71
C LEU A 37 -2.20 -1.38 -5.46
N VAL A 38 -3.11 -0.78 -6.23
CA VAL A 38 -2.87 0.50 -6.91
C VAL A 38 -2.58 1.61 -5.91
N LEU A 39 -3.36 1.71 -4.82
CA LEU A 39 -3.12 2.71 -3.78
C LEU A 39 -1.77 2.53 -3.08
N ILE A 40 -1.38 1.30 -2.77
CA ILE A 40 -0.04 0.99 -2.21
C ILE A 40 1.07 1.44 -3.17
N CYS A 41 0.91 1.19 -4.47
CA CYS A 41 1.88 1.63 -5.48
C CYS A 41 1.95 3.17 -5.55
N ILE A 42 0.81 3.85 -5.58
CA ILE A 42 0.76 5.32 -5.62
C ILE A 42 1.36 5.92 -4.33
N ASP A 43 1.06 5.35 -3.17
CA ASP A 43 1.63 5.82 -1.90
C ASP A 43 3.15 5.66 -1.88
N TYR A 44 3.67 4.51 -2.31
CA TYR A 44 5.11 4.28 -2.35
C TYR A 44 5.81 5.27 -3.29
N VAL A 45 5.28 5.46 -4.50
CA VAL A 45 5.85 6.39 -5.48
C VAL A 45 5.76 7.83 -4.97
N SER A 46 4.60 8.26 -4.46
CA SER A 46 4.42 9.62 -3.93
C SER A 46 5.32 9.87 -2.71
N GLY A 47 5.53 8.87 -1.85
CA GLY A 47 6.44 8.95 -0.72
C GLY A 47 7.89 9.11 -1.14
N MET A 48 8.33 8.40 -2.19
CA MET A 48 9.66 8.57 -2.79
C MET A 48 9.84 9.97 -3.40
N LEU A 49 8.85 10.45 -4.15
CA LEU A 49 8.87 11.79 -4.75
C LEU A 49 8.93 12.89 -3.67
N ALA A 50 8.15 12.75 -2.61
CA ALA A 50 8.18 13.68 -1.47
C ALA A 50 9.55 13.67 -0.77
N ALA A 51 10.12 12.49 -0.51
CA ALA A 51 11.43 12.36 0.10
C ALA A 51 12.55 12.93 -0.77
N TRP A 52 12.46 12.77 -2.10
CA TRP A 52 13.40 13.37 -3.04
C TRP A 52 13.29 14.90 -3.04
N LYS A 53 12.08 15.46 -3.14
CA LYS A 53 11.86 16.91 -3.14
C LYS A 53 12.30 17.58 -1.83
N THR A 54 12.17 16.88 -0.70
CA THR A 54 12.59 17.39 0.61
C THR A 54 14.05 17.09 0.96
N GLY A 55 14.81 16.43 0.09
CA GLY A 55 16.20 16.04 0.38
C GLY A 55 16.35 14.98 1.48
N THR A 56 15.26 14.28 1.83
CA THR A 56 15.23 13.28 2.92
C THR A 56 15.25 11.83 2.42
N LEU A 57 15.49 11.62 1.12
CA LEU A 57 15.54 10.31 0.48
C LEU A 57 16.60 9.43 1.15
N SER A 58 16.17 8.29 1.66
CA SER A 58 17.04 7.29 2.29
C SER A 58 16.48 5.91 2.01
N SER A 59 17.35 5.01 1.52
CA SER A 59 16.99 3.61 1.27
C SER A 59 16.45 2.91 2.52
N GLN A 60 16.98 3.26 3.70
CA GLN A 60 16.50 2.75 4.98
C GLN A 60 15.05 3.19 5.25
N ARG A 61 14.72 4.47 5.01
CA ARG A 61 13.34 4.97 5.14
C ARG A 61 12.40 4.29 4.13
N SER A 62 12.81 4.16 2.88
CA SER A 62 12.02 3.50 1.83
C SER A 62 11.76 2.03 2.17
N PHE A 63 12.76 1.31 2.71
CA PHE A 63 12.60 -0.09 3.10
C PHE A 63 11.63 -0.27 4.28
N ILE A 64 11.65 0.64 5.26
CA ILE A 64 10.65 0.66 6.35
C ILE A 64 9.23 0.84 5.77
N GLY A 65 9.08 1.73 4.77
CA GLY A 65 7.82 1.91 4.06
C GLY A 65 7.31 0.60 3.43
N ILE A 66 8.17 -0.11 2.69
CA ILE A 66 7.82 -1.39 2.06
C ILE A 66 7.41 -2.44 3.09
N LYS A 67 8.13 -2.56 4.22
CA LYS A 67 7.77 -3.51 5.30
C LYS A 67 6.34 -3.29 5.77
N ARG A 68 5.92 -2.03 5.95
CA ARG A 68 4.55 -1.70 6.36
C ARG A 68 3.52 -2.19 5.33
N LYS A 69 3.80 -2.06 4.03
CA LYS A 69 2.91 -2.54 2.95
C LYS A 69 2.81 -4.07 2.92
N ILE A 70 3.91 -4.78 3.20
CA ILE A 70 3.89 -6.24 3.35
C ILE A 70 3.00 -6.65 4.53
N VAL A 71 3.08 -5.95 5.66
CA VAL A 71 2.20 -6.21 6.82
C VAL A 71 0.73 -5.99 6.45
N ILE A 72 0.41 -4.93 5.71
CA ILE A 72 -0.96 -4.68 5.21
C ILE A 72 -1.48 -5.88 4.41
N LEU A 73 -0.70 -6.36 3.43
CA LEU A 73 -1.11 -7.51 2.61
C LEU A 73 -1.21 -8.80 3.43
N ALA A 74 -0.34 -8.99 4.43
CA ALA A 74 -0.43 -10.12 5.34
C ALA A 74 -1.71 -10.10 6.19
N VAL A 75 -2.15 -8.93 6.66
CA VAL A 75 -3.42 -8.80 7.39
C VAL A 75 -4.62 -9.03 6.47
N VAL A 76 -4.57 -8.58 5.21
CA VAL A 76 -5.61 -8.88 4.22
C VAL A 76 -5.70 -10.38 3.94
N ALA A 77 -4.55 -11.06 3.80
CA ALA A 77 -4.51 -12.51 3.64
C ALA A 77 -5.10 -13.22 4.87
N PHE A 78 -4.72 -12.81 6.08
CA PHE A 78 -5.29 -13.32 7.32
C PHE A 78 -6.82 -13.14 7.37
N ALA A 79 -7.32 -11.96 7.01
CA ALA A 79 -8.76 -11.68 6.95
C ALA A 79 -9.48 -12.57 5.93
N SER A 80 -8.87 -12.82 4.77
CA SER A 80 -9.43 -13.73 3.76
C SER A 80 -9.45 -15.19 4.22
N LEU A 81 -8.44 -15.63 4.97
CA LEU A 81 -8.42 -16.96 5.58
C LEU A 81 -9.52 -17.10 6.64
N LEU A 82 -9.78 -16.05 7.43
CA LEU A 82 -10.90 -16.03 8.37
C LEU A 82 -12.25 -16.13 7.66
N ASP A 83 -12.46 -15.34 6.60
CA ASP A 83 -13.67 -15.41 5.79
C ASP A 83 -13.90 -16.83 5.26
N THR A 84 -12.83 -17.46 4.75
CA THR A 84 -12.89 -18.85 4.24
C THR A 84 -13.21 -19.85 5.35
N ALA A 85 -12.55 -19.76 6.50
CA ALA A 85 -12.77 -20.66 7.63
C ALA A 85 -14.20 -20.55 8.21
N MET A 86 -14.78 -19.36 8.15
CA MET A 86 -16.11 -19.06 8.69
C MET A 86 -17.22 -19.12 7.63
N SER A 87 -16.90 -19.48 6.38
CA SER A 87 -17.84 -19.46 5.25
C SER A 87 -18.53 -18.10 5.06
N LEU A 88 -17.79 -17.02 5.29
CA LEU A 88 -18.24 -15.64 5.08
C LEU A 88 -17.86 -15.17 3.68
N ASN A 89 -18.75 -14.39 3.06
CA ASN A 89 -18.54 -13.85 1.71
C ASN A 89 -17.65 -12.61 1.74
N HIS A 90 -16.36 -12.79 2.08
CA HIS A 90 -15.33 -11.75 2.07
C HIS A 90 -15.59 -10.54 2.98
N ILE A 91 -16.30 -10.73 4.10
CA ILE A 91 -16.67 -9.64 5.00
C ILE A 91 -15.40 -9.04 5.64
N PHE A 92 -14.58 -9.87 6.29
CA PHE A 92 -13.37 -9.41 6.96
C PHE A 92 -12.34 -8.88 5.97
N ARG A 93 -12.15 -9.58 4.84
CA ARG A 93 -11.27 -9.14 3.76
C ARG A 93 -11.67 -7.76 3.26
N SER A 94 -12.95 -7.55 2.96
CA SER A 94 -13.42 -6.27 2.42
C SER A 94 -13.25 -5.13 3.43
N MET A 95 -13.51 -5.40 4.72
CA MET A 95 -13.26 -4.42 5.79
C MET A 95 -11.78 -4.07 5.90
N ALA A 96 -10.88 -5.07 5.89
CA ALA A 96 -9.43 -4.83 5.94
C ALA A 96 -8.97 -4.03 4.72
N VAL A 97 -9.39 -4.42 3.52
CA VAL A 97 -9.07 -3.74 2.26
C VAL A 97 -9.53 -2.28 2.29
N PHE A 98 -10.76 -2.02 2.72
CA PHE A 98 -11.29 -0.67 2.82
C PHE A 98 -10.52 0.17 3.84
N GLY A 99 -10.29 -0.37 5.04
CA GLY A 99 -9.55 0.31 6.11
C GLY A 99 -8.13 0.67 5.68
N TYR A 100 -7.42 -0.28 5.07
CA TYR A 100 -6.06 -0.01 4.58
C TYR A 100 -6.05 0.93 3.37
N SER A 101 -7.01 0.83 2.46
CA SER A 101 -7.15 1.79 1.36
C SER A 101 -7.30 3.22 1.86
N ALA A 102 -8.08 3.43 2.94
CA ALA A 102 -8.18 4.73 3.58
C ALA A 102 -6.85 5.18 4.21
N MET A 103 -6.10 4.28 4.86
CA MET A 103 -4.77 4.59 5.41
C MET A 103 -3.75 4.97 4.33
N GLU A 104 -3.77 4.26 3.19
CA GLU A 104 -2.93 4.57 2.03
C GLU A 104 -3.32 5.90 1.41
N GLY A 105 -4.62 6.18 1.27
CA GLY A 105 -5.13 7.48 0.82
C GLY A 105 -4.67 8.65 1.69
N LEU A 106 -4.74 8.51 3.03
CA LEU A 106 -4.24 9.54 3.94
C LEU A 106 -2.72 9.76 3.79
N SER A 107 -1.96 8.68 3.63
CA SER A 107 -0.51 8.74 3.41
C SER A 107 -0.16 9.44 2.09
N ILE A 108 -0.92 9.20 1.02
CA ILE A 108 -0.77 9.91 -0.26
C ILE A 108 -1.01 11.41 -0.07
N ILE A 109 -2.08 11.80 0.63
CA ILE A 109 -2.40 13.21 0.87
C ILE A 109 -1.30 13.88 1.70
N GLU A 110 -0.73 13.18 2.69
CA GLU A 110 0.42 13.66 3.44
C GLU A 110 1.65 13.86 2.53
N ASN A 111 1.93 12.93 1.62
CA ASN A 111 3.02 13.05 0.66
C ASN A 111 2.83 14.26 -0.26
N VAL A 112 1.60 14.51 -0.70
CA VAL A 112 1.22 15.69 -1.52
C VAL A 112 1.46 16.99 -0.76
N ASP A 113 1.05 17.09 0.51
CA ASP A 113 1.31 18.26 1.36
C ASP A 113 2.82 18.47 1.58
N ARG A 114 3.57 17.39 1.85
CA ARG A 114 5.04 17.44 1.99
C ARG A 114 5.75 17.88 0.72
N MET A 115 5.17 17.62 -0.46
CA MET A 115 5.67 18.13 -1.73
C MET A 115 5.33 19.61 -1.97
N GLY A 116 4.61 20.29 -1.07
CA GLY A 116 4.23 21.69 -1.22
C GLY A 116 2.98 21.93 -2.06
N TYR A 117 2.22 20.87 -2.38
CA TYR A 117 0.96 20.96 -3.11
C TYR A 117 -0.26 20.99 -2.17
N GLY A 118 -0.06 21.43 -0.93
CA GLY A 118 -1.10 21.48 0.10
C GLY A 118 -2.30 22.37 -0.25
N GLU A 119 -2.10 23.35 -1.15
CA GLU A 119 -3.16 24.23 -1.66
C GLU A 119 -4.25 23.51 -2.46
N TYR A 120 -3.94 22.33 -3.04
CA TYR A 120 -4.90 21.50 -3.76
C TYR A 120 -5.67 20.55 -2.83
N ILE A 121 -5.34 20.51 -1.54
CA ILE A 121 -6.01 19.68 -0.53
C ILE A 121 -7.14 20.51 0.10
N PRO A 122 -8.39 20.01 0.12
CA PRO A 122 -9.49 20.70 0.80
C PRO A 122 -9.13 21.06 2.24
N GLN A 123 -9.41 22.32 2.62
CA GLN A 123 -8.92 22.88 3.88
C GLN A 123 -9.34 22.07 5.12
N PHE A 124 -10.55 21.49 5.12
CA PHE A 124 -11.02 20.66 6.23
C PHE A 124 -10.19 19.37 6.40
N ILE A 125 -9.73 18.77 5.30
CA ILE A 125 -8.86 17.58 5.33
C ILE A 125 -7.49 17.98 5.83
N ARG A 126 -6.91 19.04 5.25
CA ARG A 126 -5.57 19.51 5.61
C ARG A 126 -5.48 19.92 7.08
N ALA A 127 -6.50 20.61 7.60
CA ALA A 127 -6.56 20.99 9.01
C ALA A 127 -6.57 19.76 9.94
N LYS A 128 -7.33 18.71 9.57
CA LYS A 128 -7.36 17.46 10.34
C LYS A 128 -6.03 16.69 10.27
N LEU A 129 -5.36 16.68 9.12
CA LEU A 129 -4.03 16.07 8.99
C LEU A 129 -3.00 16.78 9.87
N ILE A 130 -3.01 18.11 9.91
CA ILE A 130 -2.12 18.90 10.78
C ILE A 130 -2.43 18.60 12.26
N GLN A 131 -3.71 18.60 12.66
CA GLN A 131 -4.12 18.25 14.02
C GLN A 131 -3.61 16.86 14.43
N LEU A 132 -3.78 15.85 13.57
CA LEU A 132 -3.32 14.47 13.84
C LEU A 132 -1.79 14.38 13.97
N ARG A 133 -1.04 15.21 13.24
CA ARG A 133 0.42 15.26 13.34
C ARG A 133 0.86 15.86 14.68
N ASP A 134 0.20 16.92 15.11
CA ASP A 134 0.51 17.62 16.35
C ASP A 134 0.18 16.73 17.57
N GLU A 135 -0.95 16.02 17.55
CA GLU A 135 -1.34 15.04 18.57
C GLU A 135 -0.36 13.85 18.68
N LYS A 136 0.24 13.43 17.55
CA LYS A 136 1.22 12.33 17.54
C LYS A 136 2.61 12.72 18.05
N GLY A 137 2.86 13.98 18.42
CA GLY A 137 4.10 14.39 19.07
C GLY A 137 5.37 14.12 18.26
N VAL A 138 5.32 14.21 16.92
CA VAL A 138 6.51 14.07 16.08
C VAL A 138 7.33 15.36 16.21
N LYS A 139 8.29 15.38 17.14
CA LYS A 139 9.38 16.36 17.11
C LYS A 139 10.15 16.15 15.80
N ILE A 140 10.07 17.11 14.90
CA ILE A 140 10.98 17.21 13.77
C ILE A 140 12.31 17.62 14.40
N ASN A 141 13.16 16.64 14.73
CA ASN A 141 14.56 16.94 14.96
C ASN A 141 15.11 17.38 13.60
N GLY A 142 15.42 18.68 13.51
CA GLY A 142 16.13 19.28 12.40
C GLY A 142 17.54 18.75 12.23
#